data_AF-A0A8E2S115-F1
#
_entry.id   AF-A0A8E2S115-F1
#
_cell.length_a   1.000
_cell.length_b   1.000
_cell.length_c   1.000
_cell.angle_alpha   90.00
_cell.angle_beta   90.00
_cell.angle_gamma   90.00
#
_symmetry.space_group_name_H-M   'P 1'
#
loop_
_entity.id
_entity.type
_entity.pdbx_description
1 polymer ?
#
loop_
_entity_poly.entity_id
_entity_poly.type
_entity_poly.pdbx_seq_one_letter_code
_entity_poly.pdbx_strand_id
1 'polypeptide(L)'
;MPILGDIVLIVNGYAYEGEHDALVRFAPPMHWVRRIVPKLVLSGVFAIWITCKLTSHFSKLPDPSTKFTDMLTGIFPNLLGFGIGVYALIFALPESFFKSLRGERETTAQDDRQPSAPQVNPETPPNMINADMAYPLVMIALSIAFGAFVQFFMDIWSFYVSVWLLSYCFVLMLELISLIYVSAYKSISDKQ
;
A
#
# COMPACT_ATOMS: atom_id res chain seq x y z
N MET A 1 3.87 -10.34 21.14
CA MET A 1 5.01 -10.39 20.20
C MET A 1 5.17 -9.00 19.58
N PRO A 2 6.33 -8.33 19.73
CA PRO A 2 6.50 -6.92 19.34
C PRO A 2 6.25 -6.67 17.84
N ILE A 3 6.78 -7.53 16.97
CA ILE A 3 6.71 -7.36 15.49
C ILE A 3 5.27 -7.43 14.95
N LEU A 4 4.44 -8.35 15.46
CA LEU A 4 3.04 -8.44 15.03
C LEU A 4 2.23 -7.21 15.47
N GLY A 5 2.58 -6.62 16.63
CA GLY A 5 1.90 -5.42 17.12
C GLY A 5 2.10 -4.24 16.18
N ASP A 6 3.32 -4.04 15.69
CA ASP A 6 3.66 -2.94 14.79
C ASP A 6 2.99 -3.10 13.42
N ILE A 7 2.98 -4.32 12.87
CA ILE A 7 2.29 -4.62 11.61
C ILE A 7 0.79 -4.34 11.75
N VAL A 8 0.16 -4.83 12.81
CA VAL A 8 -1.26 -4.62 13.05
C VAL A 8 -1.57 -3.14 13.21
N LEU A 9 -0.72 -2.37 13.88
CA LEU A 9 -0.88 -0.93 14.04
C LEU A 9 -0.81 -0.19 12.70
N ILE A 10 0.15 -0.53 11.84
CA ILE A 10 0.29 0.07 10.50
C ILE A 10 -0.91 -0.26 9.63
N VAL A 11 -1.35 -1.52 9.62
CA VAL A 11 -2.51 -1.95 8.83
C VAL A 11 -3.81 -1.36 9.38
N ASN A 12 -3.92 -1.20 10.70
CA ASN A 12 -5.06 -0.54 11.34
C ASN A 12 -5.10 0.96 10.99
N GLY A 13 -3.94 1.63 10.97
CA GLY A 13 -3.78 3.00 10.47
C GLY A 13 -4.22 3.15 9.02
N TYR A 14 -3.85 2.18 8.19
CA TYR A 14 -4.29 2.10 6.81
C TYR A 14 -5.81 1.85 6.71
N ALA A 15 -6.40 1.00 7.54
CA ALA A 15 -7.84 0.76 7.50
C ALA A 15 -8.66 2.00 7.90
N TYR A 16 -8.16 2.83 8.82
CA TYR A 16 -8.84 4.03 9.32
C TYR A 16 -8.72 5.27 8.43
N GLU A 17 -8.09 5.17 7.25
CA GLU A 17 -7.77 6.34 6.41
C GLU A 17 -7.10 7.46 7.23
N GLY A 18 -6.33 7.10 8.26
CA GLY A 18 -5.60 8.05 9.07
C GLY A 18 -6.42 8.98 9.98
N GLU A 19 -7.66 8.64 10.33
CA GLU A 19 -8.36 9.26 11.47
C GLU A 19 -7.55 9.09 12.77
N HIS A 20 -7.56 10.11 13.64
CA HIS A 20 -6.79 10.15 14.91
C HIS A 20 -7.05 8.93 15.82
N ASP A 21 -8.21 8.28 15.67
CA ASP A 21 -8.61 7.09 16.42
C ASP A 21 -7.82 5.81 16.06
N ALA A 22 -7.03 5.82 14.99
CA ALA A 22 -6.31 4.64 14.51
C ALA A 22 -5.24 4.09 15.46
N LEU A 23 -4.73 4.91 16.38
CA LEU A 23 -3.73 4.50 17.38
C LEU A 23 -4.38 3.97 18.68
N VAL A 24 -5.66 4.26 18.90
CA VAL A 24 -6.36 4.01 20.17
C VAL A 24 -7.44 2.93 20.01
N ARG A 25 -8.01 2.79 18.82
CA ARG A 25 -9.11 1.86 18.53
C ARG A 25 -8.82 1.02 17.29
N PHE A 26 -9.34 -0.20 17.28
CA PHE A 26 -9.34 -1.04 16.08
C PHE A 26 -10.37 -0.56 15.07
N ALA A 27 -10.01 -0.59 13.78
CA ALA A 27 -10.89 -0.18 12.69
C ALA A 27 -12.05 -1.17 12.58
N PRO A 28 -13.27 -0.68 12.30
CA PRO A 28 -14.39 -1.58 12.05
C PRO A 28 -14.02 -2.50 10.87
N PRO A 29 -14.37 -3.79 10.93
CA PRO A 29 -13.98 -4.77 9.90
C PRO A 29 -14.46 -4.38 8.48
N MET A 30 -15.51 -3.56 8.39
CA MET A 30 -16.01 -3.03 7.12
C MET A 30 -14.98 -2.16 6.39
N HIS A 31 -14.17 -1.37 7.12
CA HIS A 31 -13.13 -0.52 6.52
C HIS A 31 -11.96 -1.35 6.01
N TRP A 32 -11.57 -2.39 6.76
CA TRP A 32 -10.56 -3.36 6.33
C TRP A 32 -10.97 -4.02 5.00
N VAL A 33 -12.20 -4.51 4.95
CA VAL A 33 -12.74 -5.15 3.75
C VAL A 33 -12.75 -4.19 2.58
N ARG A 34 -13.28 -2.98 2.75
CA ARG A 34 -13.40 -1.99 1.67
C ARG A 34 -12.04 -1.59 1.06
N ARG A 35 -10.98 -1.51 1.85
CA ARG A 35 -9.67 -1.01 1.38
C ARG A 35 -8.72 -2.12 0.92
N ILE A 36 -8.71 -3.26 1.60
CA ILE A 36 -7.77 -4.36 1.35
C ILE A 36 -8.32 -5.32 0.27
N VAL A 37 -9.62 -5.66 0.35
CA VAL A 37 -10.20 -6.71 -0.51
C VAL A 37 -10.18 -6.34 -1.99
N PRO A 38 -10.48 -5.09 -2.43
CA PRO A 38 -10.40 -4.76 -3.86
C PRO A 38 -9.02 -5.01 -4.46
N LYS A 39 -7.96 -4.78 -3.68
CA LYS A 39 -6.57 -4.98 -4.12
C LYS A 39 -6.22 -6.46 -4.21
N LEU A 40 -6.66 -7.26 -3.22
CA LEU A 40 -6.49 -8.71 -3.23
C LEU A 40 -7.26 -9.36 -4.39
N VAL A 41 -8.48 -8.85 -4.67
CA VAL A 41 -9.29 -9.32 -5.80
C VAL A 41 -8.63 -8.92 -7.11
N LEU A 42 -8.19 -7.67 -7.26
CA LEU A 42 -7.51 -7.19 -8.46
C LEU A 42 -6.22 -7.99 -8.73
N SER A 43 -5.40 -8.23 -7.70
CA SER A 43 -4.20 -9.05 -7.83
C SER A 43 -4.53 -10.51 -8.16
N GLY A 44 -5.62 -11.04 -7.59
CA GLY A 44 -6.14 -12.38 -7.89
C GLY A 44 -6.55 -12.53 -9.36
N VAL A 45 -7.34 -11.58 -9.87
CA VAL A 45 -7.77 -11.56 -11.28
C VAL A 45 -6.57 -11.45 -12.21
N PHE A 46 -5.61 -10.58 -11.89
CA PHE A 46 -4.40 -10.41 -12.68
C PHE A 46 -3.53 -11.67 -12.67
N ALA A 47 -3.38 -12.32 -11.53
CA ALA A 47 -2.65 -13.57 -11.38
C ALA A 47 -3.31 -14.70 -12.19
N ILE A 48 -4.63 -14.87 -12.08
CA ILE A 48 -5.39 -15.84 -12.87
C ILE A 48 -5.20 -15.58 -14.36
N TRP A 49 -5.28 -14.32 -14.79
CA TRP A 49 -5.08 -13.95 -16.18
C TRP A 49 -3.68 -14.32 -16.69
N ILE A 50 -2.63 -14.02 -15.92
CA ILE A 50 -1.24 -14.42 -16.22
C ILE A 50 -1.15 -15.94 -16.33
N THR A 51 -1.64 -16.68 -15.32
CA THR A 51 -1.54 -18.13 -15.29
C THR A 51 -2.31 -18.80 -16.43
N CYS A 52 -3.51 -18.32 -16.77
CA CYS A 52 -4.29 -18.81 -17.91
C CYS A 52 -3.56 -18.56 -19.23
N LYS A 53 -2.98 -17.37 -19.43
CA LYS A 53 -2.21 -17.05 -20.65
C LYS A 53 -0.95 -17.89 -20.76
N LEU A 54 -0.24 -18.09 -19.65
CA LEU A 54 0.98 -18.90 -19.62
C LEU A 54 0.68 -20.38 -19.91
N THR A 55 -0.39 -20.93 -19.33
CA THR A 55 -0.82 -22.33 -19.57
C THR A 55 -1.35 -22.53 -20.99
N SER A 56 -1.98 -21.49 -21.58
CA SER A 56 -2.46 -21.56 -22.96
C SER A 56 -1.36 -21.46 -24.02
N HIS A 57 -0.27 -20.73 -23.73
CA HIS A 57 0.86 -20.55 -24.66
C HIS A 57 1.94 -21.61 -24.50
N PHE A 58 2.14 -22.12 -23.29
CA PHE A 58 3.11 -23.17 -23.00
C PHE A 58 2.37 -24.46 -22.65
N SER A 59 2.52 -25.48 -23.50
CA SER A 59 1.93 -26.81 -23.31
C SER A 59 2.45 -27.56 -22.09
N LYS A 60 3.49 -27.02 -21.43
CA LYS A 60 3.94 -27.40 -20.09
C LYS A 60 4.07 -26.14 -19.26
N LEU A 61 3.55 -26.18 -18.03
CA LEU A 61 3.85 -25.14 -17.05
C LEU A 61 5.38 -25.05 -16.89
N PRO A 62 5.98 -23.85 -16.93
CA PRO A 62 7.40 -23.68 -16.62
C PRO A 62 7.70 -24.29 -15.25
N ASP A 63 8.93 -24.81 -15.08
CA ASP A 63 9.35 -25.48 -13.84
C ASP A 63 8.87 -24.78 -12.56
N PRO A 64 8.40 -25.57 -11.59
CA PRO A 64 7.52 -25.11 -10.52
C PRO A 64 8.25 -24.13 -9.61
N SER A 65 7.55 -23.04 -9.29
CA SER A 65 7.79 -22.02 -8.24
C SER A 65 9.11 -21.23 -8.24
N THR A 66 10.25 -21.79 -8.65
CA THR A 66 11.57 -21.17 -8.46
C THR A 66 11.69 -19.86 -9.25
N LYS A 67 11.39 -19.85 -10.55
CA LYS A 67 11.60 -18.64 -11.39
C LYS A 67 10.80 -17.41 -10.94
N PHE A 68 9.55 -17.59 -10.54
CA PHE A 68 8.71 -16.47 -10.09
C PHE A 68 9.04 -16.04 -8.66
N THR A 69 9.40 -17.00 -7.80
CA THR A 69 9.88 -16.68 -6.46
C THR A 69 11.22 -15.98 -6.49
N ASP A 70 12.14 -16.40 -7.36
CA ASP A 70 13.44 -15.76 -7.59
C ASP A 70 13.26 -14.34 -8.15
N MET A 71 12.24 -14.12 -8.99
CA MET A 71 11.88 -12.77 -9.45
C MET A 71 11.35 -11.92 -8.29
N LEU A 72 10.51 -12.49 -7.43
CA LEU A 72 9.98 -11.82 -6.24
C LEU A 72 11.11 -11.44 -5.27
N THR A 73 12.00 -12.37 -4.94
CA THR A 73 13.12 -12.16 -4.01
C THR A 73 14.30 -11.41 -4.63
N GLY A 74 14.40 -11.33 -5.96
CA GLY A 74 15.45 -10.58 -6.65
C GLY A 74 15.07 -9.13 -6.94
N ILE A 75 13.85 -8.88 -7.45
CA ILE A 75 13.43 -7.55 -7.91
C ILE A 75 12.88 -6.72 -6.75
N PHE A 76 11.99 -7.29 -5.93
CA PHE A 76 11.23 -6.50 -4.97
C PHE A 76 12.03 -5.98 -3.77
N PRO A 77 13.14 -6.58 -3.30
CA PRO A 77 13.97 -5.93 -2.29
C PRO A 77 14.57 -4.60 -2.77
N ASN A 78 14.96 -4.53 -4.05
CA ASN A 78 15.47 -3.28 -4.64
C ASN A 78 14.36 -2.21 -4.73
N LEU A 79 13.16 -2.61 -5.14
CA LEU A 79 12.00 -1.70 -5.16
C LEU A 79 11.53 -1.29 -3.76
N LEU A 80 11.63 -2.18 -2.78
CA LEU A 80 11.37 -1.89 -1.37
C LEU A 80 12.39 -0.89 -0.85
N GLY A 81 13.69 -1.09 -1.14
CA GLY A 81 14.74 -0.13 -0.81
C GLY A 81 14.52 1.24 -1.45
N PHE A 82 14.03 1.27 -2.70
CA PHE A 82 13.60 2.50 -3.35
C PHE A 82 12.41 3.15 -2.61
N GLY A 83 11.37 2.39 -2.26
CA GLY A 83 10.21 2.88 -1.52
C GLY A 83 10.59 3.46 -0.16
N ILE A 84 11.49 2.80 0.59
CA ILE A 84 12.05 3.31 1.85
C ILE A 84 12.84 4.60 1.60
N GLY A 85 13.66 4.65 0.54
CA GLY A 85 14.43 5.84 0.18
C GLY A 85 13.54 7.06 -0.10
N VAL A 86 12.46 6.88 -0.85
CA VAL A 86 11.47 7.94 -1.09
C VAL A 86 10.73 8.32 0.20
N TYR A 87 10.39 7.34 1.03
CA TYR A 87 9.75 7.58 2.33
C TYR A 87 10.63 8.43 3.25
N ALA A 88 11.94 8.12 3.33
CA ALA A 88 12.90 8.90 4.10
C ALA A 88 13.05 10.34 3.56
N LEU A 89 13.01 10.53 2.23
CA LEU A 89 13.01 11.86 1.61
C LEU A 89 11.78 12.68 2.01
N ILE A 90 10.61 12.06 2.13
CA ILE A 90 9.38 12.73 2.56
C ILE A 90 9.49 13.22 4.01
N PHE A 91 10.12 12.46 4.91
CA PHE A 91 10.40 12.94 6.27
C PHE A 91 11.45 14.03 6.33
N ALA A 92 12.39 14.06 5.38
CA ALA A 92 13.37 15.12 5.28
C ALA A 92 12.77 16.45 4.74
N LEU A 93 11.53 16.42 4.22
CA LEU A 93 10.85 17.62 3.75
C LEU A 93 10.36 18.49 4.92
N PRO A 94 10.47 19.83 4.80
CA PRO A 94 10.05 20.74 5.86
C PRO A 94 8.52 20.76 6.03
N GLU A 95 8.04 20.97 7.26
CA GLU A 95 6.61 21.00 7.60
C GLU A 95 5.78 22.00 6.77
N SER A 96 6.40 23.06 6.27
CA SER A 96 5.78 24.02 5.35
C SER A 96 5.23 23.37 4.08
N PHE A 97 5.88 22.30 3.61
CA PHE A 97 5.46 21.50 2.46
C PHE A 97 4.16 20.74 2.72
N PHE A 98 3.96 20.24 3.94
CA PHE A 98 2.72 19.54 4.30
C PHE A 98 1.56 20.53 4.53
N LYS A 99 1.87 21.76 4.96
CA LYS A 99 0.88 22.83 5.11
C LYS A 99 0.27 23.23 3.77
N SER A 100 1.10 23.32 2.74
CA SER A 100 0.73 23.50 1.32
C SER A 100 -0.21 22.40 0.80
N LEU A 101 0.08 21.13 1.10
CA LEU A 101 -0.79 20.00 0.72
C LEU A 101 -2.16 20.03 1.42
N ARG A 102 -2.31 20.77 2.53
CA ARG A 102 -3.55 20.83 3.32
C ARG A 102 -4.51 21.94 2.81
N GLY A 103 -4.00 22.96 2.12
CA GLY A 103 -4.72 24.20 1.78
C GLY A 103 -5.89 24.10 0.79
N GLU A 104 -6.10 22.97 0.10
CA GLU A 104 -7.06 22.89 -1.02
C GLU A 104 -8.23 21.91 -0.80
N ARG A 105 -8.34 21.26 0.37
CA ARG A 105 -9.49 20.38 0.68
C ARG A 105 -10.64 21.11 1.38
N GLU A 106 -10.43 22.36 1.80
CA GLU A 106 -11.44 23.18 2.49
C GLU A 106 -12.34 23.99 1.54
N THR A 107 -12.08 24.02 0.23
CA THR A 107 -12.83 24.89 -0.72
C THR A 107 -13.98 24.21 -1.49
N THR A 108 -14.30 22.93 -1.24
CA THR A 108 -15.42 22.24 -1.96
C THR A 108 -16.62 21.86 -1.06
N ALA A 109 -16.61 22.22 0.23
CA ALA A 109 -17.66 21.79 1.17
C ALA A 109 -18.38 22.93 1.90
N GLN A 110 -18.55 24.09 1.25
CA GLN A 110 -19.27 25.22 1.84
C GLN A 110 -20.32 25.76 0.87
N ASP A 111 -21.44 25.04 0.75
CA ASP A 111 -22.71 25.57 0.28
C ASP A 111 -23.73 25.49 1.42
N ASP A 112 -24.08 26.66 1.92
CA ASP A 112 -25.23 27.09 2.73
C ASP A 112 -26.05 26.05 3.52
N ARG A 113 -25.90 26.04 4.87
CA ARG A 113 -26.98 26.37 5.84
C ARG A 113 -26.61 26.08 7.32
N GLN A 114 -26.60 27.16 8.09
CA GLN A 114 -27.04 27.32 9.50
C GLN A 114 -26.08 26.95 10.66
N PRO A 115 -26.05 27.79 11.75
CA PRO A 115 -24.92 27.87 12.66
C PRO A 115 -25.15 27.06 13.96
N SER A 116 -24.12 26.38 14.42
CA SER A 116 -23.99 25.95 15.81
C SER A 116 -22.52 25.96 16.18
N ALA A 117 -22.18 26.91 17.06
CA ALA A 117 -21.05 27.06 17.97
C ALA A 117 -19.65 26.46 17.65
N PRO A 118 -18.58 27.20 17.98
CA PRO A 118 -17.23 26.95 17.49
C PRO A 118 -16.52 25.83 18.27
N GLN A 119 -16.15 24.75 17.60
CA GLN A 119 -15.06 23.89 18.04
C GLN A 119 -14.03 23.75 16.92
N VAL A 120 -13.03 24.62 17.02
CA VAL A 120 -11.60 24.30 16.91
C VAL A 120 -11.28 23.14 15.97
N ASN A 121 -11.02 23.49 14.71
CA ASN A 121 -9.76 23.29 13.95
C ASN A 121 -8.98 21.97 14.17
N PRO A 122 -8.05 21.68 13.26
CA PRO A 122 -8.13 21.33 11.84
C PRO A 122 -7.57 19.88 11.73
N GLU A 123 -6.78 19.50 10.72
CA GLU A 123 -5.85 18.34 10.78
C GLU A 123 -6.32 17.03 10.14
N THR A 124 -6.10 16.90 8.83
CA THR A 124 -5.55 15.67 8.23
C THR A 124 -4.20 15.41 8.92
N PRO A 125 -4.05 14.51 9.89
CA PRO A 125 -2.80 14.41 10.63
C PRO A 125 -1.63 14.08 9.68
N PRO A 126 -0.41 14.56 9.96
CA PRO A 126 0.81 14.19 9.23
C PRO A 126 1.05 12.65 9.18
N ASN A 127 0.34 11.90 10.04
CA ASN A 127 0.35 10.43 10.06
C ASN A 127 -0.40 9.76 8.89
N MET A 128 -1.29 10.45 8.15
CA MET A 128 -2.08 9.82 7.08
C MET A 128 -1.22 9.39 5.88
N ILE A 129 -0.35 10.28 5.41
CA ILE A 129 0.59 10.00 4.31
C ILE A 129 1.58 8.91 4.76
N ASN A 130 1.99 8.95 6.03
CA ASN A 130 2.90 7.95 6.58
C ASN A 130 2.29 6.55 6.64
N ALA A 131 1.03 6.42 7.06
CA ALA A 131 0.33 5.14 7.10
C ALA A 131 0.03 4.61 5.68
N ASP A 132 -0.37 5.50 4.77
CA ASP A 132 -0.69 5.14 3.38
C ASP A 132 0.53 4.71 2.56
N MET A 133 1.73 5.22 2.87
CA MET A 133 2.98 4.73 2.28
C MET A 133 3.59 3.54 3.03
N ALA A 134 3.46 3.47 4.35
CA ALA A 134 4.00 2.37 5.15
C ALA A 134 3.28 1.05 4.89
N TYR A 135 1.98 1.07 4.61
CA TYR A 135 1.20 -0.14 4.34
C TYR A 135 1.71 -0.92 3.12
N PRO A 136 1.84 -0.33 1.91
CA PRO A 136 2.42 -1.02 0.76
C PRO A 136 3.82 -1.59 1.05
N LEU A 137 4.67 -0.82 1.74
CA LEU A 137 6.03 -1.22 2.12
C LEU A 137 6.04 -2.47 3.01
N VAL A 138 5.25 -2.48 4.09
CA VAL A 138 5.14 -3.62 5.01
C VAL A 138 4.58 -4.83 4.29
N MET A 139 3.55 -4.66 3.47
CA MET A 139 2.93 -5.77 2.75
C MET A 139 3.85 -6.37 1.68
N ILE A 140 4.68 -5.56 1.01
CA ILE A 140 5.73 -6.06 0.11
C ILE A 140 6.79 -6.83 0.91
N ALA A 141 7.24 -6.31 2.06
CA ALA A 141 8.21 -6.99 2.93
C ALA A 141 7.69 -8.38 3.38
N LEU A 142 6.44 -8.43 3.83
CA LEU A 142 5.78 -9.67 4.24
C LEU A 142 5.61 -10.63 3.06
N SER A 143 5.27 -10.11 1.89
CA SER A 143 5.12 -10.92 0.68
C SER A 143 6.45 -11.54 0.23
N ILE A 144 7.57 -10.82 0.35
CA ILE A 144 8.92 -11.35 0.09
C ILE A 144 9.27 -12.45 1.09
N ALA A 145 9.06 -12.20 2.39
CA ALA A 145 9.33 -13.17 3.44
C ALA A 145 8.48 -14.44 3.27
N PHE A 146 7.19 -14.27 2.94
CA PHE A 146 6.29 -15.39 2.68
C PHE A 146 6.64 -16.11 1.37
N GLY A 147 7.03 -15.40 0.32
CA GLY A 147 7.51 -16.00 -0.93
C GLY A 147 8.75 -16.88 -0.72
N ALA A 148 9.73 -16.40 0.05
CA ALA A 148 10.90 -17.18 0.43
C ALA A 148 10.52 -18.46 1.22
N PHE A 149 9.50 -18.37 2.09
CA PHE A 149 8.98 -19.54 2.80
C PHE A 149 8.26 -20.53 1.86
N VAL A 150 7.48 -20.02 0.92
CA VAL A 150 6.73 -20.82 -0.07
C VAL A 150 7.66 -21.58 -1.02
N GLN A 151 8.90 -21.12 -1.22
CA GLN A 151 9.92 -21.81 -2.02
C GLN A 151 10.30 -23.20 -1.46
N PHE A 152 10.18 -23.41 -0.14
CA PHE A 152 10.48 -24.70 0.48
C PHE A 152 9.43 -25.78 0.18
N PHE A 153 8.20 -25.36 -0.13
CA PHE A 153 7.12 -26.25 -0.50
C PHE A 153 7.14 -26.38 -2.02
N MET A 154 7.87 -27.37 -2.55
CA MET A 154 8.02 -27.63 -3.99
C MET A 154 6.74 -28.24 -4.63
N ASP A 155 5.59 -27.60 -4.39
CA ASP A 155 4.27 -28.05 -4.84
C ASP A 155 3.71 -27.18 -5.96
N ILE A 156 2.76 -27.72 -6.73
CA ILE A 156 2.04 -26.97 -7.76
C ILE A 156 1.30 -25.75 -7.19
N TRP A 157 0.87 -25.82 -5.93
CA TRP A 157 0.26 -24.70 -5.21
C TRP A 157 1.23 -23.54 -5.00
N SER A 158 2.52 -23.84 -4.78
CA SER A 158 3.57 -22.83 -4.62
C SER A 158 3.71 -21.95 -5.87
N PHE A 159 3.50 -22.52 -7.07
CA PHE A 159 3.47 -21.74 -8.31
C PHE A 159 2.34 -20.70 -8.34
N TYR A 160 1.10 -21.11 -8.07
CA TYR A 160 -0.04 -20.19 -8.09
C TYR A 160 0.07 -19.09 -7.02
N VAL A 161 0.51 -19.47 -5.81
CA VAL A 161 0.74 -18.53 -4.71
C VAL A 161 1.83 -17.53 -5.07
N SER A 162 2.92 -17.97 -5.69
CA SER A 162 4.02 -17.09 -6.11
C SER A 162 3.60 -16.08 -7.18
N VAL A 163 2.84 -16.51 -8.19
CA VAL A 163 2.31 -15.61 -9.23
C VAL A 163 1.32 -14.61 -8.63
N TRP A 164 0.51 -15.06 -7.67
CA TRP A 164 -0.42 -14.17 -6.95
C TRP A 164 0.30 -13.14 -6.08
N LEU A 165 1.31 -13.56 -5.30
CA LEU A 165 2.16 -12.67 -4.50
C LEU A 165 2.87 -11.64 -5.39
N LEU A 166 3.43 -12.08 -6.52
CA LEU A 166 4.08 -11.19 -7.49
C LEU A 166 3.11 -10.13 -8.02
N SER A 167 1.90 -10.55 -8.38
CA SER A 167 0.84 -9.66 -8.86
C SER A 167 0.40 -8.68 -7.77
N TYR A 168 0.31 -9.15 -6.53
CA TYR A 168 -0.05 -8.32 -5.38
C TYR A 168 1.02 -7.27 -5.07
N CYS A 169 2.30 -7.66 -5.04
CA CYS A 169 3.41 -6.73 -4.87
C CYS A 169 3.42 -5.67 -6.00
N PHE A 170 3.11 -6.06 -7.24
CA PHE A 170 3.02 -5.11 -8.35
C PHE A 170 1.90 -4.08 -8.15
N VAL A 171 0.71 -4.50 -7.71
CA VAL A 171 -0.40 -3.58 -7.38
C VAL A 171 0.00 -2.60 -6.28
N LEU A 172 0.64 -3.09 -5.21
CA LEU A 172 1.12 -2.26 -4.11
C LEU A 172 2.21 -1.27 -4.54
N MET A 173 3.09 -1.66 -5.47
CA MET A 173 4.09 -0.75 -6.04
C MET A 173 3.44 0.38 -6.85
N LEU A 174 2.43 0.07 -7.67
CA LEU A 174 1.70 1.10 -8.41
C LEU A 174 0.98 2.08 -7.48
N GLU A 175 0.41 1.58 -6.39
CA GLU A 175 -0.19 2.42 -5.36
C GLU A 175 0.86 3.34 -4.72
N LEU A 176 2.02 2.80 -4.34
CA LEU A 176 3.11 3.60 -3.77
C LEU A 176 3.61 4.68 -4.75
N ILE A 177 3.78 4.34 -6.04
CA ILE A 177 4.14 5.30 -7.08
C ILE A 177 3.05 6.37 -7.25
N SER A 178 1.78 5.98 -7.24
CA SER A 178 0.65 6.91 -7.35
C SER A 178 0.60 7.89 -6.17
N LEU A 179 0.80 7.39 -4.94
CA LEU A 179 0.87 8.22 -3.74
C LEU A 179 2.03 9.24 -3.81
N ILE A 180 3.20 8.79 -4.25
CA ILE A 180 4.37 9.68 -4.44
C ILE A 180 4.06 10.73 -5.51
N TYR A 181 3.49 10.32 -6.65
CA TYR A 181 3.16 11.22 -7.75
C TYR A 181 2.16 12.30 -7.32
N VAL A 182 1.05 11.91 -6.67
CA VAL A 182 0.03 12.85 -6.18
C VAL A 182 0.64 13.80 -5.13
N SER A 183 1.43 13.27 -4.20
CA SER A 183 2.12 14.09 -3.20
C SER A 183 3.09 15.09 -3.81
N ALA A 184 3.87 14.67 -4.82
CA ALA A 184 4.84 15.52 -5.49
C ALA A 184 4.14 16.62 -6.32
N TYR A 185 3.14 16.23 -7.12
CA TYR A 185 2.35 17.13 -7.97
C TYR A 185 1.70 18.24 -7.14
N LYS A 186 1.01 17.87 -6.08
CA LYS A 186 0.32 18.83 -5.22
C LYS A 186 1.30 19.80 -4.53
N SER A 187 2.52 19.38 -4.26
CA SER A 187 3.53 20.28 -3.68
C SER A 187 4.15 21.28 -4.66
N ILE A 188 4.17 20.93 -5.95
CA ILE A 188 4.69 21.81 -7.01
C ILE A 188 3.63 22.86 -7.34
N SER A 189 2.35 22.45 -7.38
CA SER A 189 1.23 23.35 -7.69
C SER A 189 1.06 24.48 -6.66
N ASP A 190 1.40 24.26 -5.39
CA ASP A 190 1.28 25.31 -4.36
C ASP A 190 2.41 26.36 -4.41
N LYS A 191 3.43 26.16 -5.25
CA LYS A 191 4.53 27.12 -5.41
C LYS A 191 4.35 28.09 -6.58
N GLN A 192 3.30 27.93 -7.40
CA GLN A 192 2.98 28.80 -8.54
C GLN A 192 1.83 29.74 -8.19
#